data_AF-A0A1V1NWM3-F1
#
_entry.id   AF-A0A1V1NWM3-F1
#
_cell.length_a   1.000
_cell.length_b   1.000
_cell.length_c   1.000
_cell.angle_alpha   90.00
_cell.angle_beta   90.00
_cell.angle_gamma   90.00
#
_symmetry.space_group_name_H-M   'P 1'
#
loop_
_entity.id
_entity.type
_entity.pdbx_description
1 polymer ?
#
loop_
_entity_poly.entity_id
_entity_poly.type
_entity_poly.pdbx_seq_one_letter_code
_entity_poly.pdbx_strand_id
1 'polypeptide(L)' 'MKFQILFLNKLEESTSNKVAGFIISNSFMNMDLIYRQNKVWDHLERNLPPDDLRNIVSLLTVTPDEGEIYAFG' A
#
# COMPACT_ATOMS: atom_id res chain seq x y z
N MET A 1 20.09 -1.05 -16.39
CA MET A 1 19.62 -0.89 -14.99
C MET A 1 18.11 -0.98 -14.97
N LYS A 2 17.58 -2.08 -14.44
CA LYS A 2 16.13 -2.30 -14.31
C LYS A 2 15.80 -1.99 -12.85
N PHE A 3 15.22 -0.83 -12.57
CA PHE A 3 14.65 -0.56 -11.25
C PHE A 3 13.37 -1.40 -11.15
N GLN A 4 13.53 -2.65 -10.75
CA GLN A 4 12.40 -3.49 -10.40
C GLN A 4 12.01 -3.10 -8.98
N ILE A 5 11.07 -2.16 -8.86
CA ILE A 5 10.44 -1.86 -7.58
C ILE A 5 9.69 -3.14 -7.19
N LEU A 6 10.22 -3.88 -6.22
CA LEU A 6 9.51 -4.99 -5.60
C LEU A 6 8.37 -4.36 -4.77
N PHE A 7 7.23 -4.10 -5.40
CA PHE A 7 5.97 -3.96 -4.68
C PHE A 7 5.51 -5.38 -4.35
N LEU A 8 5.77 -5.84 -3.13
CA LEU A 8 4.99 -6.95 -2.56
C LEU A 8 3.65 -6.35 -2.11
N ASN A 9 2.74 -6.19 -3.05
CA ASN A 9 1.37 -5.79 -2.75
C ASN A 9 0.62 -7.06 -2.32
N LYS A 10 0.34 -7.17 -1.01
CA LYS A 10 -0.63 -8.17 -0.51
C LYS A 10 -1.97 -7.45 -0.42
N LEU A 11 -2.71 -7.50 -1.52
CA LEU A 11 -4.05 -6.94 -1.64
C LEU A 11 -5.06 -8.08 -1.61
N GLU A 12 -6.12 -7.89 -0.84
CA GLU A 12 -7.29 -8.74 -0.82
C GLU A 12 -8.47 -7.96 -1.39
N GLU A 13 -9.19 -8.58 -2.32
CA GLU A 13 -10.43 -8.06 -2.89
C GLU A 13 -11.61 -8.90 -2.39
N SER A 14 -12.60 -8.24 -1.79
CA SER A 14 -13.84 -8.90 -1.38
C SER A 14 -14.75 -9.19 -2.57
N THR A 15 -15.76 -10.05 -2.37
CA THR A 15 -16.84 -10.28 -3.34
C THR A 15 -17.72 -9.04 -3.62
N SER A 16 -17.51 -7.95 -2.86
CA SER A 16 -18.13 -6.64 -3.03
C SER A 16 -17.18 -5.60 -3.64
N ASN A 17 -16.11 -6.05 -4.28
CA ASN A 17 -15.03 -5.24 -4.89
C ASN A 17 -14.36 -4.29 -3.89
N LYS A 18 -14.32 -4.65 -2.59
CA LYS A 18 -13.59 -3.85 -1.59
C LYS A 18 -12.16 -4.31 -1.52
N VAL A 19 -11.24 -3.35 -1.63
CA VAL A 19 -9.80 -3.59 -1.63
C VAL A 19 -9.22 -3.21 -0.28
N ALA A 20 -8.57 -4.17 0.36
CA ALA A 20 -7.79 -3.94 1.57
C ALA A 20 -6.38 -4.54 1.41
N GLY A 21 -5.39 -4.02 2.14
CA GLY A 21 -4.12 -4.71 2.22
C GLY A 21 -2.92 -3.85 2.62
N PHE A 22 -1.75 -4.34 2.22
CA PHE A 22 -0.46 -3.76 2.58
C PHE A 22 0.30 -3.33 1.32
N ILE A 23 0.89 -2.14 1.40
CA ILE A 23 1.90 -1.68 0.45
C ILE A 23 3.24 -1.79 1.16
N ILE A 24 4.09 -2.69 0.68
CA ILE A 24 5.42 -2.92 1.24
C ILE A 24 6.46 -2.21 0.38
N SER A 25 7.27 -1.34 0.95
CA SER A 25 8.31 -0.62 0.20
C SER A 25 9.49 -0.16 1.05
N ASN A 26 10.71 -0.35 0.51
CA ASN A 26 11.94 0.26 1.03
C ASN A 26 11.89 1.79 1.04
N SER A 27 11.06 2.40 0.19
CA SER A 27 10.90 3.85 0.16
C SER A 27 10.27 4.43 1.44
N PHE A 28 9.67 3.59 2.28
CA PHE A 28 9.11 3.99 3.57
C PHE A 28 10.11 3.95 4.71
N MET A 29 11.33 3.44 4.50
CA MET A 29 12.37 3.45 5.52
C MET A 29 12.68 4.90 5.93
N ASN A 30 12.81 5.13 7.25
CA ASN A 30 13.06 6.44 7.84
C ASN A 30 11.97 7.50 7.56
N MET A 31 10.75 7.08 7.20
CA MET A 31 9.59 7.97 7.08
C MET A 31 8.60 7.71 8.21
N ASP A 32 8.04 8.79 8.76
CA ASP A 32 6.92 8.69 9.70
C ASP A 32 5.71 8.03 9.04
N LEU A 33 4.99 7.20 9.80
CA LEU A 33 3.80 6.46 9.33
C LEU A 33 2.77 7.37 8.65
N ILE A 34 2.46 8.51 9.27
CA ILE A 34 1.49 9.47 8.73
C ILE A 34 1.97 10.01 7.37
N TYR A 35 3.27 10.31 7.25
CA TYR A 35 3.83 10.86 6.02
C TYR A 35 3.79 9.85 4.87
N ARG A 36 4.17 8.60 5.12
CA ARG A 36 4.06 7.53 4.10
C ARG A 36 2.62 7.24 3.71
N GLN A 37 1.69 7.27 4.66
CA GLN A 37 0.27 7.07 4.40
C GLN A 37 -0.30 8.18 3.50
N ASN A 38 0.01 9.44 3.81
CA ASN A 38 -0.40 10.58 2.97
C ASN A 38 0.17 10.47 1.56
N LYS A 39 1.45 10.11 1.40
CA LYS A 39 2.06 9.91 0.09
C LYS A 39 1.33 8.88 -0.77
N VAL A 40 0.92 7.77 -0.17
CA VAL A 40 0.14 6.74 -0.86
C VAL A 40 -1.21 7.29 -1.27
N TRP A 41 -1.95 7.92 -0.37
CA TRP A 41 -3.27 8.49 -0.69
C TRP A 41 -3.19 9.57 -1.77
N ASP A 42 -2.25 10.51 -1.65
CA ASP A 42 -1.99 11.52 -2.67
C ASP A 42 -1.70 10.89 -4.05
N HIS A 43 -0.99 9.77 -4.07
CA HIS A 43 -0.72 9.05 -5.33
C HIS A 43 -1.98 8.41 -5.88
N LEU A 44 -2.79 7.75 -5.05
CA LEU A 44 -4.03 7.09 -5.47
C LEU A 44 -5.06 8.11 -5.97
N GLU A 45 -5.25 9.21 -5.24
CA GLU A 45 -6.19 10.29 -5.61
C GLU A 45 -5.86 10.94 -6.95
N ARG A 46 -4.58 10.99 -7.33
CA ARG A 46 -4.13 11.55 -8.62
C ARG A 46 -4.24 10.57 -9.79
N ASN A 47 -4.26 9.27 -9.53
CA ASN A 47 -4.08 8.24 -10.57
C ASN A 47 -5.27 7.29 -10.70
N LEU A 48 -6.21 7.27 -9.76
CA LEU A 48 -7.39 6.41 -9.80
C LEU A 48 -8.67 7.20 -10.10
N PRO A 49 -9.60 6.61 -10.88
CA PRO A 49 -10.97 7.10 -10.96
C PRO A 49 -11.61 7.15 -9.56
N PRO A 50 -12.51 8.11 -9.31
CA PRO A 50 -13.17 8.24 -8.01
C PRO A 50 -13.91 6.98 -7.53
N ASP A 51 -14.50 6.21 -8.45
CA ASP A 51 -15.24 4.99 -8.12
C ASP A 51 -14.31 3.86 -7.66
N ASP A 52 -13.12 3.75 -8.24
CA ASP A 52 -12.10 2.78 -7.82
C ASP A 52 -11.49 3.18 -6.47
N LEU A 53 -11.27 4.48 -6.25
CA LEU A 53 -10.77 4.99 -4.97
C LEU A 53 -11.73 4.68 -3.81
N ARG A 54 -13.05 4.80 -4.04
CA ARG A 54 -14.10 4.48 -3.03
C ARG A 54 -14.19 2.99 -2.67
N ASN A 55 -13.55 2.14 -3.46
CA ASN A 55 -13.51 0.71 -3.22
C ASN A 55 -12.32 0.31 -2.34
N ILE A 56 -11.34 1.19 -2.17
CA ILE A 56 -10.25 0.98 -1.24
C ILE A 56 -10.75 1.29 0.18
N VAL A 57 -10.81 0.26 1.03
CA VAL A 57 -11.30 0.38 2.42
C VAL A 57 -10.18 0.49 3.43
N SER A 58 -9.01 -0.09 3.15
CA SER A 58 -7.85 -0.02 4.05
C SER A 58 -6.55 -0.32 3.30
N LEU A 59 -5.59 0.60 3.34
CA LEU A 59 -4.24 0.33 2.86
C LEU A 59 -3.24 0.74 3.92
N LEU A 60 -2.43 -0.21 4.36
CA LEU A 60 -1.38 0.01 5.34
C LEU A 60 -0.02 0.05 4.64
N THR A 61 0.74 1.10 4.92
CA THR A 61 2.13 1.23 4.46
C THR A 61 3.08 0.50 5.40
N VAL A 62 4.01 -0.27 4.87
CA VAL A 62 4.90 -1.15 5.64
C VAL A 62 6.31 -1.19 5.02
N THR A 63 7.37 -1.14 5.84
CA THR A 63 8.74 -1.41 5.34
C THR A 63 8.94 -2.93 5.12
N PRO A 64 9.95 -3.39 4.36
CA PRO A 64 10.18 -4.83 4.24
C PRO A 64 10.41 -5.51 5.60
N ASP A 65 11.19 -4.88 6.49
CA ASP A 65 11.44 -5.39 7.85
C ASP A 65 10.16 -5.49 8.68
N GLU A 66 9.26 -4.49 8.58
CA GLU A 66 7.95 -4.55 9.22
C GLU A 66 7.07 -5.63 8.57
N GLY A 67 7.18 -5.82 7.26
CA GLY A 67 6.37 -6.75 6.47
C GLY A 67 6.65 -8.22 6.79
N GLU A 68 7.88 -8.56 7.15
CA GLU A 68 8.23 -9.88 7.67
C GLU A 68 7.41 -10.23 8.93
N ILE A 69 7.16 -9.24 9.80
CA ILE A 69 6.32 -9.43 11.00
C ILE A 69 4.87 -9.74 10.63
N TYR A 70 4.34 -9.11 9.57
CA TYR A 70 2.96 -9.32 9.10
C TYR A 70 2.78 -10.53 8.16
N ALA A 71 3.87 -11.10 7.65
CA ALA A 71 3.82 -12.26 6.76
C ALA A 71 3.80 -13.61 7.50
N PHE A 72 4.23 -13.63 8.77
CA PHE A 72 4.28 -14.81 9.63
C PHE A 72 3.37 -14.72 10.87
N GLY A 73 2.53 -13.68 10.95
CA GLY A 73 1.50 -13.49 11.97
C GLY A 73 0.12 -14.00 11.56
#